data_AF-A0A538D3I1-F1
#
_entry.id   AF-A0A538D3I1-F1
#
_cell.length_a   1.000
_cell.length_b   1.000
_cell.length_c   1.000
_cell.angle_alpha   90.00
_cell.angle_beta   90.00
_cell.angle_gamma   90.00
#
_symmetry.space_group_name_H-M   'P 1'
#
loop_
_entity.id
_entity.type
_entity.pdbx_description
1 polymer ?
#
loop_
_entity_poly.entity_id
_entity_poly.type
_entity_poly.pdbx_seq_one_letter_code
_entity_poly.pdbx_strand_id
1 'polypeptide(L)'
;MQALVVLDSKHAAHEPPEARCVSRDNVRMMVSRGTDSPIHSTFRSLPEFLSAGDLVVVNTSATVPAAIDAVLTDGTALVLHISTELPGG
;
A
#
# COMPACT_ATOMS: atom_id res chain seq x y z
N MET A 1 -11.28 9.70 21.87
CA MET A 1 -10.22 8.85 22.46
C MET A 1 -9.75 7.89 21.37
N GLN A 2 -8.66 8.20 20.66
CA GLN A 2 -8.09 7.25 19.69
C GLN A 2 -7.46 6.11 20.48
N ALA A 3 -7.88 4.88 20.20
CA ALA A 3 -7.19 3.70 20.72
C ALA A 3 -5.79 3.65 20.09
N LEU A 4 -4.75 3.58 20.93
CA LEU A 4 -3.41 3.28 20.45
C LEU A 4 -3.42 1.83 19.94
N VAL A 5 -3.30 1.66 18.62
CA VAL A 5 -3.15 0.34 18.01
C VAL A 5 -1.67 -0.02 18.06
N VAL A 6 -1.32 -1.03 18.84
CA VAL A 6 0.03 -1.61 18.87
C VAL A 6 0.12 -2.65 17.75
N LEU A 7 1.01 -2.42 16.79
CA LEU A 7 1.28 -3.36 15.70
C LEU A 7 2.42 -4.29 16.07
N ASP A 8 2.18 -5.59 16.00
CA ASP A 8 3.20 -6.62 16.20
C ASP A 8 4.07 -6.74 14.93
N SER A 9 5.36 -6.45 15.05
CA SER A 9 6.32 -6.44 13.94
C SER A 9 6.42 -7.78 13.22
N LYS A 10 6.09 -8.90 13.86
CA LYS A 10 6.10 -10.24 13.23
C LYS A 10 5.13 -10.37 12.05
N HIS A 11 4.13 -9.48 11.97
CA HIS A 11 3.13 -9.49 10.89
C HIS A 11 3.47 -8.55 9.73
N ALA A 12 4.56 -7.77 9.83
CA ALA A 12 5.01 -6.95 8.72
C ALA A 12 5.46 -7.84 7.55
N ALA A 13 5.07 -7.51 6.32
CA ALA A 13 5.57 -8.18 5.13
C ALA A 13 6.91 -7.54 4.73
N HIS A 14 7.94 -8.37 4.55
CA HIS A 14 9.32 -7.90 4.25
C HIS A 14 9.68 -8.12 2.78
N GLU A 15 8.88 -8.91 2.08
CA GLU A 15 9.05 -9.29 0.68
C GLU A 15 7.67 -9.59 0.08
N PRO A 16 7.53 -9.51 -1.25
CA PRO A 16 6.27 -9.82 -1.91
C PRO A 16 5.91 -11.32 -1.81
N PRO A 17 4.63 -11.71 -1.98
CA PRO A 17 4.19 -13.11 -1.87
C PRO A 17 4.92 -14.08 -2.80
N GLU A 18 5.36 -13.63 -3.99
CA GLU A 18 6.03 -14.49 -4.97
C GLU A 18 7.39 -14.97 -4.49
N ALA A 19 8.10 -14.19 -3.68
CA ALA A 19 9.36 -14.60 -3.05
C ALA A 19 9.17 -15.79 -2.09
N ARG A 20 7.94 -15.99 -1.62
CA ARG A 20 7.51 -17.11 -0.78
C ARG A 20 6.75 -18.20 -1.55
N CYS A 21 6.84 -18.20 -2.88
CA CYS A 21 6.10 -19.12 -3.76
C CYS A 21 4.56 -19.02 -3.64
N VAL A 22 4.03 -17.86 -3.23
CA VAL A 22 2.59 -17.59 -3.19
C VAL A 22 2.24 -16.65 -4.35
N SER A 23 1.19 -16.96 -5.11
CA SER A 23 0.74 -16.07 -6.20
C SER A 23 0.23 -14.73 -5.65
N ARG A 24 0.38 -13.65 -6.44
CA ARG A 24 -0.04 -12.28 -6.07
C ARG A 24 -1.47 -12.21 -5.55
N ASP A 25 -2.37 -12.98 -6.17
CA ASP A 25 -3.81 -13.01 -5.88
C ASP A 25 -4.19 -13.91 -4.69
N ASN A 26 -3.28 -14.74 -4.19
CA ASN A 26 -3.52 -15.62 -3.04
C ASN A 26 -3.24 -14.94 -1.68
N VAL A 27 -3.01 -13.63 -1.66
CA VAL A 27 -2.87 -12.87 -0.41
C VAL A 27 -4.23 -12.66 0.27
N ARG A 28 -4.22 -12.49 1.60
CA ARG A 28 -5.42 -12.16 2.38
C ARG A 28 -5.94 -10.77 2.00
N MET A 29 -7.25 -10.65 1.89
CA MET A 29 -7.96 -9.38 1.68
C MET A 29 -8.98 -9.20 2.81
N MET A 30 -9.01 -8.00 3.41
CA MET A 30 -10.05 -7.60 4.36
C MET A 30 -11.05 -6.71 3.63
N VAL A 31 -12.33 -7.07 3.67
CA VAL A 31 -13.41 -6.25 3.12
C VAL A 31 -14.16 -5.60 4.28
N SER A 32 -14.24 -4.28 4.30
CA SER A 32 -14.97 -3.51 5.32
C SER A 32 -16.03 -2.63 4.66
N ARG A 33 -17.24 -2.61 5.23
CA ARG A 33 -18.38 -1.82 4.74
C ARG A 33 -18.86 -0.90 5.87
N GLY A 34 -18.14 0.19 6.09
CA GLY A 34 -18.46 1.16 7.14
C GLY A 34 -18.33 0.54 8.53
N THR A 35 -19.45 0.42 9.25
CA THR A 35 -19.51 -0.10 10.63
C THR A 35 -19.78 -1.61 10.71
N ASP A 36 -20.04 -2.26 9.57
CA ASP A 36 -20.27 -3.70 9.54
C ASP A 36 -19.02 -4.47 9.95
N SER A 37 -19.22 -5.71 10.43
CA SER A 37 -18.09 -6.58 10.75
C SER A 37 -17.26 -6.87 9.49
N PRO A 38 -15.92 -6.74 9.55
CA PRO A 38 -15.06 -7.03 8.41
C PRO A 38 -15.19 -8.48 7.95
N ILE A 39 -15.14 -8.68 6.63
CA ILE A 39 -15.13 -10.00 6.00
C ILE A 39 -13.68 -10.37 5.66
N HIS A 40 -13.26 -11.57 6.04
CA HIS A 40 -11.98 -12.15 5.64
C HIS A 40 -12.13 -12.88 4.30
N SER A 41 -11.28 -12.54 3.34
CA SER A 41 -11.26 -13.16 2.01
C SER A 41 -9.82 -13.26 1.47
N THR A 42 -9.68 -13.61 0.20
CA THR A 42 -8.42 -13.55 -0.57
C THR A 42 -8.56 -12.57 -1.73
N PHE A 43 -7.45 -12.03 -2.23
CA PHE A 43 -7.49 -11.08 -3.34
C PHE A 43 -8.06 -11.70 -4.62
N ARG A 44 -7.90 -13.02 -4.82
CA ARG A 44 -8.54 -13.78 -5.90
C ARG A 44 -10.06 -13.63 -5.93
N SER A 45 -10.71 -13.45 -4.78
CA SER A 45 -12.16 -13.26 -4.66
C SER A 45 -12.60 -11.80 -4.83
N LEU A 46 -11.70 -10.86 -5.13
CA LEU A 46 -12.07 -9.46 -5.38
C LEU A 46 -13.26 -9.29 -6.35
N PRO A 47 -13.36 -10.04 -7.47
CA PRO A 47 -14.50 -9.90 -8.38
C PRO A 47 -15.86 -10.16 -7.74
N GLU A 48 -15.94 -10.98 -6.69
CA GLU A 48 -17.19 -11.29 -5.98
C GLU A 48 -17.72 -10.09 -5.17
N PHE A 49 -16.88 -9.08 -4.92
CA PHE A 49 -17.22 -7.88 -4.16
C PHE A 49 -17.48 -6.66 -5.07
N LEU A 50 -17.41 -6.82 -6.38
CA LEU A 50 -17.69 -5.80 -7.37
C LEU A 50 -19.05 -6.04 -8.01
N SER A 51 -19.74 -4.96 -8.37
CA SER A 51 -20.97 -4.99 -9.15
C SER A 51 -20.73 -4.55 -10.58
N ALA A 52 -21.60 -4.99 -11.50
CA ALA A 52 -21.59 -4.48 -12.86
C ALA A 52 -21.79 -2.95 -12.85
N GLY A 53 -20.89 -2.22 -13.52
CA GLY A 53 -20.87 -0.76 -13.51
C GLY A 53 -19.81 -0.15 -12.58
N ASP A 54 -19.18 -0.94 -11.71
CA ASP A 54 -18.05 -0.46 -10.91
C ASP A 54 -16.83 -0.16 -11.79
N LEU A 55 -16.15 0.95 -11.50
CA LEU A 55 -14.91 1.35 -12.16
C LEU A 55 -13.72 1.00 -11.27
N VAL A 56 -12.86 0.10 -11.75
CA VAL A 56 -11.57 -0.17 -11.10
C VAL A 56 -10.51 0.76 -11.68
N VAL A 57 -10.01 1.68 -10.85
CA VAL A 57 -8.90 2.56 -11.22
C VAL A 57 -7.60 1.95 -10.72
N VAL A 58 -6.70 1.64 -11.66
CA VAL A 58 -5.38 1.08 -11.35
C VAL A 58 -4.33 2.17 -11.47
N ASN A 59 -3.51 2.33 -10.43
CA ASN A 59 -2.32 3.16 -10.52
C ASN A 59 -1.20 2.39 -11.24
N THR A 60 -0.70 2.92 -12.35
CA THR A 60 0.37 2.33 -13.18
C THR A 60 1.71 3.05 -13.02
N SER A 61 1.83 4.01 -12.10
CA SER A 61 3.10 4.66 -11.80
C SER A 61 4.13 3.64 -11.30
N ALA A 62 5.37 3.74 -11.78
CA ALA A 62 6.48 3.06 -11.13
C ALA A 62 6.69 3.63 -9.72
N THR A 63 6.84 2.77 -8.71
CA THR A 63 7.34 3.20 -7.40
C THR A 63 8.82 3.57 -7.57
N VAL A 64 9.09 4.83 -7.82
CA VAL A 64 10.45 5.36 -7.82
C VAL A 64 10.85 5.56 -6.36
N PRO A 65 12.04 5.10 -5.92
CA PRO A 65 12.59 5.49 -4.63
C PRO A 65 12.86 7.00 -4.65
N ALA A 66 11.84 7.75 -4.26
CA ALA A 66 11.83 9.21 -4.28
C ALA A 66 12.40 9.80 -2.98
N ALA A 67 12.62 8.98 -1.95
CA ALA A 67 13.21 9.40 -0.68
C ALA A 67 14.72 9.14 -0.69
N ILE A 68 15.50 10.20 -0.55
CA ILE A 68 16.96 10.14 -0.53
C ILE A 68 17.46 10.81 0.75
N ASP A 69 18.30 10.11 1.51
CA ASP A 69 19.00 10.71 2.65
C ASP A 69 19.96 11.80 2.14
N ALA A 70 19.88 12.99 2.72
CA ALA A 70 20.67 14.15 2.32
C ALA A 70 21.19 14.93 3.55
N VAL A 71 22.22 15.74 3.31
CA VAL A 71 22.85 16.58 4.33
C VAL A 71 23.01 18.00 3.78
N LEU A 72 22.50 18.99 4.52
CA LEU A 72 22.69 20.41 4.19
C LEU A 72 24.15 20.82 4.41
N THR A 73 24.55 21.96 3.84
CA THR A 73 25.91 22.51 4.00
C THR A 73 26.28 22.82 5.46
N ASP A 74 25.29 22.99 6.34
CA ASP A 74 25.50 23.19 7.77
C ASP A 74 25.59 21.88 8.59
N GLY A 75 25.49 20.72 7.93
CA GLY A 75 25.56 19.40 8.56
C GLY A 75 24.21 18.82 8.98
N THR A 76 23.09 19.52 8.78
CA THR A 76 21.76 19.02 9.14
C THR A 76 21.32 17.87 8.22
N ALA A 77 20.95 16.73 8.80
CA ALA A 77 20.41 15.58 8.06
C ALA A 77 18.92 15.77 7.71
N LEU A 78 18.52 15.41 6.50
CA LEU A 78 17.13 15.42 6.04
C LEU A 78 16.86 14.29 5.05
N VAL A 79 15.58 14.01 4.80
CA VAL A 79 15.15 13.12 3.70
C VAL A 79 14.55 13.99 2.60
N LEU A 80 15.13 13.94 1.41
CA LEU A 80 14.63 14.63 0.23
C LEU A 80 13.61 13.74 -0.48
N HIS A 81 12.38 14.22 -0.63
CA HIS A 81 11.34 13.57 -1.43
C HIS A 81 11.25 14.21 -2.82
N ILE A 82 11.63 13.48 -3.87
CA ILE A 82 11.58 13.94 -5.26
C ILE A 82 10.20 13.65 -5.85
N SER A 83 9.53 14.70 -6.33
CA SER A 83 8.29 14.57 -7.12
C SER A 83 8.57 14.79 -8.59
N THR A 84 7.76 14.18 -9.46
CA THR A 84 7.75 14.48 -10.89
C THR A 84 7.01 15.81 -11.14
N GLU A 85 7.40 16.55 -12.19
CA GLU A 85 6.63 17.71 -12.65
C GLU A 85 5.18 17.34 -12.97
N LEU A 86 4.25 18.26 -12.69
CA LEU A 86 2.88 18.15 -13.15
C LEU A 86 2.83 18.43 -14.66
N PRO A 87 1.96 17.75 -15.43
CA PRO A 87 1.73 18.11 -16.82
C PRO A 87 1.25 19.58 -16.91
N GLY A 88 2.08 20.47 -17.44
CA GLY A 88 1.76 21.89 -17.62
C GLY A 88 2.80 22.88 -17.10
N GLY A 89 3.75 22.45 -16.26
CA GLY A 89 4.73 23.32 -15.61
C GLY A 89 4.18 24.00 -14.35
#